data_AF-A0A2N5SYY9-F1
#
_entry.id   AF-A0A2N5SYY9-F1
#
_cell.length_a   1.000
_cell.length_b   1.000
_cell.length_c   1.000
_cell.angle_alpha   90.00
_cell.angle_beta   90.00
_cell.angle_gamma   90.00
#
_symmetry.space_group_name_H-M   'P 1'
#
loop_
_entity.id
_entity.type
_entity.pdbx_description
1 polymer ?
#
loop_
_entity_poly.entity_id
_entity_poly.type
_entity_poly.pdbx_seq_one_letter_code
_entity_poly.pdbx_strand_id
1 'polypeptide(L)'
;MAPFVWNGSGTPAGRRSPSSHANDDDLDDDNHAHNNESSVVDDDALHPCNPASVSEQNNAKDNEKIHLYYVSLSHQRDPRPDKKITSQETLKLYYHRLSFGTCVIAPTDQAAFRKAKWIPFDSMTHGELNGWEKLVCHLLERTEHVIPVKGNGAQTGGMMWADGWRKSSDPGQSVGRFCSLPKMKDAILRAQYNPVSEAAGIQEASDFISFQLQNFAPGVFDSTRQLLIDGNYPSMAHMEYSAPYTANDFASFLTFTMYKFFNQPRQDQDVNLWTLVIWIPIFSPKTRAEDDPILADEGFDMMGGQFTFREFQVYLDLEDFRGVTLCVLKSNSVTHQTLRGASRSGKYTRIGFSCQMSKTMSDAVHTYLTGFNKRNEPVAQMPAAGQQKQIDNAHMAIEKDKLKSK
;
A
#
# COMPACT_ATOMS: atom_id res chain seq x y z
N MET A 1 -45.99 24.70 -11.84
CA MET A 1 -46.38 26.12 -11.90
C MET A 1 -45.78 26.83 -10.69
N ALA A 2 -44.79 27.71 -10.91
CA ALA A 2 -44.58 28.88 -10.04
C ALA A 2 -45.60 29.98 -10.48
N PRO A 3 -45.69 31.21 -9.91
CA PRO A 3 -44.82 31.90 -8.93
C PRO A 3 -45.58 32.81 -7.91
N PHE A 4 -44.85 33.51 -7.00
CA PHE A 4 -44.95 34.96 -6.65
C PHE A 4 -44.42 35.35 -5.24
N VAL A 5 -43.14 35.77 -5.16
CA VAL A 5 -42.57 37.14 -4.92
C VAL A 5 -43.02 38.08 -3.75
N TRP A 6 -41.99 38.54 -3.00
CA TRP A 6 -41.67 39.82 -2.24
C TRP A 6 -42.48 40.30 -1.02
N ASN A 7 -41.95 41.06 -0.03
CA ASN A 7 -40.86 42.09 0.06
C ASN A 7 -40.34 42.22 1.52
N GLY A 8 -39.04 42.43 1.81
CA GLY A 8 -38.38 43.74 2.12
C GLY A 8 -37.79 43.71 3.55
N SER A 9 -36.76 44.43 4.01
CA SER A 9 -35.76 45.38 3.48
C SER A 9 -34.84 45.76 4.67
N GLY A 10 -33.56 46.08 4.44
CA GLY A 10 -32.78 46.89 5.41
C GLY A 10 -31.27 46.65 5.49
N THR A 11 -30.50 47.21 4.56
CA THR A 11 -29.10 47.64 4.77
C THR A 11 -29.06 49.16 4.91
N PRO A 12 -27.95 49.71 5.43
CA PRO A 12 -27.33 50.83 4.72
C PRO A 12 -25.84 50.57 4.39
N ALA A 13 -25.48 50.93 3.15
CA ALA A 13 -24.15 51.28 2.67
C ALA A 13 -23.69 52.62 3.31
N GLY A 14 -22.43 53.09 3.29
CA GLY A 14 -21.19 52.66 2.64
C GLY A 14 -20.23 53.87 2.46
N ARG A 15 -19.09 53.60 1.81
CA ARG A 15 -18.14 54.49 1.08
C ARG A 15 -16.85 55.02 1.74
N ARG A 16 -15.73 54.39 1.29
CA ARG A 16 -14.60 54.90 0.45
C ARG A 16 -13.74 56.11 0.89
N SER A 17 -12.47 55.80 1.23
CA SER A 17 -11.10 56.24 0.78
C SER A 17 -10.83 57.68 0.23
N PRO A 18 -9.57 58.18 -0.01
CA PRO A 18 -8.18 57.65 0.18
C PRO A 18 -7.06 58.67 0.60
N SER A 19 -5.79 58.20 0.61
CA SER A 19 -4.48 58.94 0.62
C SER A 19 -4.02 59.54 1.96
N SER A 20 -2.73 59.64 2.35
CA SER A 20 -1.50 59.97 1.60
C SER A 20 -0.18 59.54 2.28
N HIS A 21 0.87 59.50 1.44
CA HIS A 21 2.32 59.23 1.54
C HIS A 21 3.20 59.68 2.72
N ALA A 22 4.42 59.07 2.69
CA ALA A 22 5.79 59.62 2.87
C ALA A 22 6.45 59.41 4.26
N ASN A 23 7.73 59.02 4.39
CA ASN A 23 8.79 58.57 3.48
C ASN A 23 10.10 58.33 4.32
N ASP A 24 11.12 57.80 3.66
CA ASP A 24 12.58 57.88 3.94
C ASP A 24 13.17 56.97 5.04
N ASP A 25 14.40 56.48 4.97
CA ASP A 25 15.40 56.12 3.95
C ASP A 25 16.59 55.55 4.75
N ASP A 26 17.37 54.63 4.18
CA ASP A 26 18.84 54.74 4.05
C ASP A 26 19.50 53.44 3.57
N LEU A 27 20.43 53.64 2.64
CA LEU A 27 21.19 52.71 1.82
C LEU A 27 22.66 52.60 2.30
N ASP A 28 23.41 51.80 1.52
CA ASP A 28 24.88 51.69 1.35
C ASP A 28 25.54 50.54 2.14
N ASP A 29 25.99 49.44 1.50
CA ASP A 29 27.03 49.24 0.46
C ASP A 29 28.45 49.27 1.04
N ASP A 30 29.17 48.12 0.99
CA ASP A 30 30.49 48.03 0.33
C ASP A 30 31.21 46.68 0.50
N ASN A 31 31.90 46.32 -0.58
CA ASN A 31 32.85 45.24 -0.77
C ASN A 31 34.07 45.30 0.16
N HIS A 32 34.71 44.16 0.42
CA HIS A 32 36.16 43.98 0.18
C HIS A 32 36.61 42.51 0.28
N ALA A 33 37.27 42.05 -0.79
CA ALA A 33 38.14 40.88 -0.81
C ALA A 33 39.56 41.26 -0.33
N HIS A 34 40.27 40.34 0.33
CA HIS A 34 41.69 40.06 0.09
C HIS A 34 42.19 38.77 0.78
N ASN A 35 43.03 38.07 0.03
CA ASN A 35 43.81 36.86 0.30
C ASN A 35 44.68 36.93 1.58
N ASN A 36 45.08 35.79 2.19
CA ASN A 36 46.34 35.08 1.84
C ASN A 36 46.67 33.87 2.76
N GLU A 37 47.05 32.77 2.09
CA GLU A 37 48.14 31.80 2.34
C GLU A 37 48.41 31.05 3.68
N SER A 38 48.45 29.73 3.48
CA SER A 38 49.45 28.74 3.97
C SER A 38 49.30 28.13 5.36
N SER A 39 49.11 26.81 5.45
CA SER A 39 50.21 25.85 5.60
C SER A 39 49.69 24.41 5.71
N VAL A 40 50.42 23.51 5.07
CA VAL A 40 50.27 22.06 4.94
C VAL A 40 50.57 21.33 6.25
N VAL A 41 49.73 20.35 6.65
CA VAL A 41 50.18 19.03 7.10
C VAL A 41 49.07 17.99 6.94
N ASP A 42 49.37 16.95 6.18
CA ASP A 42 48.62 15.71 6.03
C ASP A 42 48.55 14.93 7.36
N ASP A 43 47.43 14.27 7.65
CA ASP A 43 47.47 12.83 7.95
C ASP A 43 46.10 12.17 7.72
N ASP A 44 46.21 10.91 7.33
CA ASP A 44 45.26 10.11 6.58
C ASP A 44 44.03 9.59 7.35
N ALA A 45 43.05 9.21 6.52
CA ALA A 45 42.03 8.17 6.74
C ALA A 45 40.86 8.47 7.70
N LEU A 46 39.75 8.91 7.10
CA LEU A 46 38.40 8.33 7.26
C LEU A 46 37.48 8.99 6.22
N HIS A 47 37.20 8.30 5.11
CA HIS A 47 36.19 8.71 4.14
C HIS A 47 34.80 8.26 4.58
N PRO A 48 33.83 9.17 4.83
CA PRO A 48 32.41 8.90 4.64
C PRO A 48 32.07 9.12 3.17
N CYS A 49 31.42 8.14 2.54
CA CYS A 49 30.92 8.28 1.16
C CYS A 49 29.90 9.43 1.11
N ASN A 50 30.26 10.48 0.36
CA ASN A 50 29.44 11.67 0.15
C ASN A 50 28.37 11.39 -0.94
N PRO A 51 27.10 11.79 -0.75
CA PRO A 51 26.03 11.59 -1.70
C PRO A 51 25.92 12.80 -2.64
N ALA A 52 26.44 12.70 -3.87
CA ALA A 52 25.95 13.45 -5.04
C ALA A 52 26.83 13.19 -6.27
N SER A 53 26.26 12.51 -7.28
CA SER A 53 26.53 12.81 -8.68
C SER A 53 25.22 12.70 -9.45
N VAL A 54 24.41 13.75 -9.29
CA VAL A 54 23.33 14.08 -10.22
C VAL A 54 23.98 14.75 -11.42
N SER A 55 24.03 14.06 -12.56
CA SER A 55 23.59 14.57 -13.88
C SER A 55 24.23 13.76 -15.00
N GLU A 56 23.46 12.87 -15.63
CA GLU A 56 23.30 12.89 -17.07
C GLU A 56 21.98 12.17 -17.42
N GLN A 57 21.06 12.96 -17.97
CA GLN A 57 19.73 12.54 -18.38
C GLN A 57 19.83 11.55 -19.53
N ASN A 58 19.64 10.26 -19.25
CA ASN A 58 19.14 9.33 -20.26
C ASN A 58 17.64 9.57 -20.45
N ASN A 59 17.31 10.61 -21.23
CA ASN A 59 15.99 10.80 -21.84
C ASN A 59 15.76 9.75 -22.95
N ALA A 60 15.75 8.47 -22.56
CA ALA A 60 15.17 7.40 -23.34
C ALA A 60 13.96 6.88 -22.55
N LYS A 61 12.96 7.75 -22.34
CA LYS A 61 11.60 7.25 -22.05
C LYS A 61 11.13 6.56 -23.32
N ASP A 62 11.37 5.26 -23.37
CA ASP A 62 10.60 4.36 -24.22
C ASP A 62 9.13 4.76 -24.05
N ASN A 63 8.49 5.11 -25.16
CA ASN A 63 7.16 5.71 -25.15
C ASN A 63 6.15 4.60 -24.84
N GLU A 64 6.08 4.18 -23.57
CA GLU A 64 5.27 3.05 -23.14
C GLU A 64 3.82 3.29 -23.55
N LYS A 65 3.33 2.49 -24.49
CA LYS A 65 2.00 2.64 -25.06
C LYS A 65 0.95 2.35 -23.97
N ILE A 66 0.21 3.38 -23.58
CA ILE A 66 -0.92 3.24 -22.68
C ILE A 66 -2.16 2.84 -23.49
N HIS A 67 -2.74 1.70 -23.14
CA HIS A 67 -3.97 1.19 -23.73
C HIS A 67 -5.18 1.68 -22.92
N LEU A 68 -6.01 2.53 -23.53
CA LEU A 68 -7.27 2.95 -22.94
C LEU A 68 -8.37 1.97 -23.35
N TYR A 69 -9.03 1.35 -22.37
CA TYR A 69 -10.20 0.50 -22.59
C TYR A 69 -11.45 1.21 -22.07
N TYR A 70 -12.31 1.60 -23.00
CA TYR A 70 -13.59 2.23 -22.69
C TYR A 70 -14.70 1.19 -22.60
N VAL A 71 -15.30 1.05 -21.41
CA VAL A 71 -16.42 0.13 -21.18
C VAL A 71 -17.70 0.76 -21.70
N SER A 72 -18.20 0.28 -22.83
CA SER A 72 -19.47 0.73 -23.40
C SER A 72 -20.64 0.46 -22.46
N LEU A 73 -21.67 1.30 -22.49
CA LEU A 73 -22.88 1.15 -21.66
C LEU A 73 -23.50 -0.27 -21.67
N SER A 74 -23.48 -0.99 -22.80
CA SER A 74 -24.01 -2.36 -22.89
C SER A 74 -23.25 -3.40 -22.06
N HIS A 75 -22.00 -3.10 -21.69
CA HIS A 75 -21.10 -3.95 -20.91
C HIS A 75 -20.95 -3.44 -19.46
N GLN A 76 -21.73 -2.44 -19.04
CA GLN A 76 -21.77 -1.90 -17.67
C GLN A 76 -22.87 -2.55 -16.82
N ARG A 77 -22.95 -3.88 -16.87
CA ARG A 77 -23.83 -4.68 -16.02
C ARG A 77 -23.22 -6.06 -15.79
N ASP A 78 -23.50 -6.65 -14.64
CA ASP A 78 -23.16 -8.04 -14.39
C ASP A 78 -23.94 -8.95 -15.35
N PRO A 79 -23.27 -9.78 -16.19
CA PRO A 79 -23.97 -10.66 -17.12
C PRO A 79 -24.62 -11.85 -16.40
N ARG A 80 -24.20 -12.18 -15.17
CA ARG A 80 -24.66 -13.33 -14.38
C ARG A 80 -24.90 -12.96 -12.91
N PRO A 81 -25.86 -12.04 -12.62
CA PRO A 81 -26.16 -11.63 -11.25
C PRO A 81 -26.71 -12.77 -10.39
N ASP A 82 -27.23 -13.84 -11.01
CA ASP A 82 -27.68 -15.07 -10.35
C ASP A 82 -26.54 -15.92 -9.76
N LYS A 83 -25.29 -15.66 -10.20
CA LYS A 83 -24.12 -16.42 -9.75
C LYS A 83 -23.30 -15.59 -8.77
N LYS A 84 -23.03 -16.15 -7.59
CA LYS A 84 -22.23 -15.47 -6.57
C LYS A 84 -20.75 -15.33 -6.96
N ILE A 85 -20.21 -16.31 -7.68
CA ILE A 85 -18.82 -16.33 -8.16
C ILE A 85 -18.83 -16.38 -9.68
N THR A 86 -17.97 -15.58 -10.32
CA THR A 86 -17.77 -15.61 -11.77
C THR A 86 -17.09 -16.92 -12.18
N SER A 87 -17.63 -17.62 -13.18
CA SER A 87 -17.01 -18.85 -13.71
C SER A 87 -16.05 -18.55 -14.86
N GLN A 88 -15.15 -19.50 -15.18
CA GLN A 88 -14.23 -19.37 -16.32
C GLN A 88 -14.99 -19.31 -17.65
N GLU A 89 -16.10 -20.03 -17.78
CA GLU A 89 -16.98 -19.99 -18.96
C GLU A 89 -17.61 -18.59 -19.10
N THR A 90 -18.02 -17.99 -17.98
CA THR A 90 -18.60 -16.64 -17.97
C THR A 90 -17.57 -15.61 -18.42
N LEU A 91 -16.31 -15.72 -17.97
CA LEU A 91 -15.24 -14.84 -18.45
C LEU A 91 -15.05 -14.94 -19.95
N LYS A 92 -14.94 -16.16 -20.49
CA LYS A 92 -14.72 -16.40 -21.93
C LYS A 92 -15.87 -15.89 -22.80
N LEU A 93 -17.11 -15.97 -22.31
CA LEU A 93 -18.30 -15.59 -23.08
C LEU A 93 -18.59 -14.10 -23.04
N TYR A 94 -18.36 -13.43 -21.91
CA TYR A 94 -18.88 -12.07 -21.70
C TYR A 94 -17.80 -11.03 -21.40
N TYR A 95 -16.63 -11.41 -20.88
CA TYR A 95 -15.69 -10.44 -20.35
C TYR A 95 -14.59 -10.11 -21.33
N HIS A 96 -14.18 -8.84 -21.32
CA HIS A 96 -12.98 -8.39 -21.99
C HIS A 96 -11.74 -8.76 -21.16
N ARG A 97 -10.80 -9.45 -21.81
CA ARG A 97 -9.51 -9.84 -21.23
C ARG A 97 -8.48 -8.72 -21.39
N LEU A 98 -7.85 -8.33 -20.29
CA LEU A 98 -6.63 -7.50 -20.31
C LEU A 98 -5.46 -8.32 -19.76
N SER A 99 -4.32 -8.34 -20.46
CA SER A 99 -3.22 -9.26 -20.14
C SER A 99 -1.82 -8.76 -20.54
N PHE A 100 -1.65 -7.47 -20.86
CA PHE A 100 -0.37 -6.96 -21.35
C PHE A 100 -0.27 -5.44 -21.20
N GLY A 101 0.97 -4.93 -21.30
CA GLY A 101 1.30 -3.51 -21.34
C GLY A 101 0.75 -2.72 -20.16
N THR A 102 0.52 -1.42 -20.35
CA THR A 102 -0.21 -0.59 -19.39
C THR A 102 -1.63 -0.35 -19.91
N CYS A 103 -2.65 -0.72 -19.12
CA CYS A 103 -4.06 -0.55 -19.45
C CYS A 103 -4.78 0.35 -18.44
N VAL A 104 -5.57 1.32 -18.92
CA VAL A 104 -6.50 2.12 -18.11
C VAL A 104 -7.93 1.76 -18.50
N ILE A 105 -8.78 1.47 -17.51
CA ILE A 105 -10.20 1.17 -17.73
C ILE A 105 -11.04 2.36 -17.29
N ALA A 106 -11.89 2.82 -18.21
CA ALA A 106 -12.88 3.86 -17.94
C ALA A 106 -14.24 3.47 -18.55
N PRO A 107 -15.36 3.58 -17.83
CA PRO A 107 -16.68 3.54 -18.45
C PRO A 107 -16.85 4.75 -19.38
N THR A 108 -17.59 4.63 -20.48
CA THR A 108 -17.73 5.71 -21.47
C THR A 108 -18.35 7.00 -20.93
N ASP A 109 -19.07 6.90 -19.81
CA ASP A 109 -19.85 7.93 -19.14
C ASP A 109 -19.27 8.32 -17.76
N GLN A 110 -18.15 7.72 -17.35
CA GLN A 110 -17.58 7.92 -16.02
C GLN A 110 -16.05 8.04 -16.07
N ALA A 111 -15.48 8.58 -14.99
CA ALA A 111 -14.03 8.62 -14.83
C ALA A 111 -13.43 7.20 -14.74
N ALA A 112 -12.16 7.07 -15.13
CA ALA A 112 -11.41 5.84 -14.96
C ALA A 112 -11.50 5.33 -13.51
N PHE A 113 -11.61 4.01 -13.36
CA PHE A 113 -11.65 3.36 -12.05
C PHE A 113 -10.46 2.43 -11.81
N ARG A 114 -9.65 2.17 -12.85
CA ARG A 114 -8.52 1.25 -12.76
C ARG A 114 -7.42 1.58 -13.75
N LYS A 115 -6.17 1.41 -13.31
CA LYS A 115 -4.99 1.28 -14.17
C LYS A 115 -4.24 0.00 -13.78
N ALA A 116 -3.68 -0.73 -14.72
CA ALA A 116 -2.74 -1.82 -14.43
C ALA A 116 -1.60 -1.89 -15.44
N LYS A 117 -0.54 -2.59 -15.03
CA LYS A 117 0.64 -2.84 -15.83
C LYS A 117 1.12 -4.27 -15.63
N TRP A 118 1.49 -4.94 -16.72
CA TRP A 118 2.13 -6.25 -16.73
C TRP A 118 3.61 -6.07 -17.09
N ILE A 119 4.51 -6.48 -16.19
CA ILE A 119 5.95 -6.35 -16.35
C ILE A 119 6.55 -7.77 -16.37
N PRO A 120 6.87 -8.32 -17.55
CA PRO A 120 7.54 -9.61 -17.67
C PRO A 120 8.90 -9.63 -16.96
N PHE A 121 9.27 -10.75 -16.32
CA PHE A 121 10.57 -10.85 -15.65
C PHE A 121 11.77 -10.73 -16.61
N ASP A 122 11.63 -11.22 -17.84
CA ASP A 122 12.66 -11.12 -18.89
C ASP A 122 12.89 -9.68 -19.39
N SER A 123 11.95 -8.76 -19.11
CA SER A 123 12.09 -7.34 -19.41
C SER A 123 12.75 -6.53 -18.30
N MET A 124 12.93 -7.12 -17.11
CA MET A 124 13.49 -6.43 -15.95
C MET A 124 15.03 -6.52 -15.95
N THR A 125 15.66 -5.44 -15.50
CA THR A 125 17.07 -5.44 -15.14
C THR A 125 17.33 -6.33 -13.92
N HIS A 126 18.58 -6.75 -13.72
CA HIS A 126 18.97 -7.52 -12.53
C HIS A 126 18.65 -6.79 -11.22
N GLY A 127 18.79 -5.46 -11.19
CA GLY A 127 18.46 -4.63 -10.04
C GLY A 127 16.96 -4.63 -9.71
N GLU A 128 16.10 -4.57 -10.74
CA GLU A 128 14.65 -4.65 -10.56
C GLU A 128 14.22 -6.04 -10.05
N LEU A 129 14.75 -7.12 -10.62
CA LEU A 129 14.49 -8.49 -10.15
C LEU A 129 14.89 -8.66 -8.68
N ASN A 130 16.10 -8.21 -8.31
CA ASN A 130 16.59 -8.28 -6.94
C ASN A 130 15.69 -7.48 -5.96
N GLY A 131 15.16 -6.33 -6.39
CA GLY A 131 14.19 -5.56 -5.58
C GLY A 131 12.91 -6.35 -5.31
N TRP A 132 12.36 -7.01 -6.33
CA TRP A 132 11.19 -7.88 -6.17
C TRP A 132 11.48 -9.12 -5.32
N GLU A 133 12.65 -9.75 -5.49
CA GLU A 133 13.10 -10.88 -4.68
C GLU A 133 13.19 -10.51 -3.20
N LYS A 134 13.82 -9.37 -2.89
CA LYS A 134 13.91 -8.84 -1.53
C LYS A 134 12.52 -8.59 -0.92
N LEU A 135 11.61 -7.99 -1.68
CA LEU A 135 10.23 -7.79 -1.21
C LEU A 135 9.54 -9.14 -0.93
N VAL A 136 9.70 -10.14 -1.82
CA VAL A 136 9.13 -11.47 -1.61
C VAL A 136 9.73 -12.12 -0.36
N CYS A 137 11.05 -12.12 -0.20
CA CYS A 137 11.72 -12.64 0.99
C CYS A 137 11.18 -11.98 2.26
N HIS A 138 11.09 -10.65 2.27
CA HIS A 138 10.49 -9.91 3.38
C HIS A 138 9.08 -10.42 3.70
N LEU A 139 8.18 -10.50 2.71
CA LEU A 139 6.81 -10.99 2.93
C LEU A 139 6.77 -12.44 3.44
N LEU A 140 7.68 -13.31 2.98
CA LEU A 140 7.80 -14.68 3.47
C LEU A 140 8.29 -14.70 4.92
N GLU A 141 9.32 -13.93 5.26
CA GLU A 141 9.82 -13.76 6.64
C GLU A 141 8.73 -13.22 7.56
N ARG A 142 7.91 -12.27 7.11
CA ARG A 142 6.76 -11.78 7.89
C ARG A 142 5.81 -12.90 8.29
N THR A 143 5.67 -13.97 7.50
CA THR A 143 4.84 -15.13 7.90
C THR A 143 5.37 -15.87 9.13
N GLU A 144 6.64 -15.71 9.48
CA GLU A 144 7.23 -16.23 10.71
C GLU A 144 6.85 -15.40 11.95
N HIS A 145 6.57 -14.11 11.77
CA HIS A 145 6.22 -13.17 12.85
C HIS A 145 4.71 -12.95 13.01
N VAL A 146 3.93 -13.11 11.95
CA VAL A 146 2.47 -12.92 11.97
C VAL A 146 1.71 -14.20 11.61
N ILE A 147 0.51 -14.39 12.18
CA ILE A 147 -0.35 -15.54 11.85
C ILE A 147 -1.29 -15.19 10.69
N PRO A 148 -1.75 -16.20 9.91
CA PRO A 148 -2.80 -15.98 8.93
C PRO A 148 -4.06 -15.38 9.55
N VAL A 149 -4.67 -14.43 8.85
CA VAL A 149 -5.92 -13.78 9.21
C VAL A 149 -7.05 -14.82 9.15
N LYS A 150 -7.73 -15.04 10.28
CA LYS A 150 -8.80 -16.06 10.40
C LYS A 150 -10.20 -15.56 10.03
N GLY A 151 -10.38 -14.28 9.71
CA GLY A 151 -11.70 -13.62 9.71
C GLY A 151 -11.93 -12.59 8.60
N ASN A 152 -11.49 -12.85 7.37
CA ASN A 152 -11.87 -12.01 6.24
C ASN A 152 -13.15 -12.55 5.58
N GLY A 153 -14.29 -11.89 5.79
CA GLY A 153 -15.62 -12.38 5.40
C GLY A 153 -15.80 -12.67 3.90
N ALA A 154 -14.98 -12.07 3.03
CA ALA A 154 -15.01 -12.37 1.60
C ALA A 154 -14.06 -13.52 1.20
N GLN A 155 -13.02 -13.81 2.00
CA GLN A 155 -12.07 -14.87 1.69
C GLN A 155 -12.79 -16.22 1.65
N THR A 156 -12.58 -16.95 0.56
CA THR A 156 -13.19 -18.29 0.36
C THR A 156 -12.13 -19.39 0.39
N GLY A 157 -10.87 -19.07 0.17
CA GLY A 157 -9.76 -19.99 0.42
C GLY A 157 -8.39 -19.35 0.22
N GLY A 158 -7.35 -20.19 0.32
CA GLY A 158 -5.96 -19.77 0.45
C GLY A 158 -5.65 -19.11 1.79
N MET A 159 -4.49 -18.46 1.89
CA MET A 159 -4.03 -17.79 3.11
C MET A 159 -3.83 -16.30 2.87
N MET A 160 -4.07 -15.52 3.92
CA MET A 160 -3.89 -14.08 3.96
C MET A 160 -3.17 -13.71 5.26
N TRP A 161 -2.21 -12.83 5.17
CA TRP A 161 -1.51 -12.19 6.27
C TRP A 161 -1.65 -10.68 6.14
N ALA A 162 -1.15 -9.99 7.15
CA ALA A 162 -1.37 -8.58 7.36
C ALA A 162 -0.16 -7.98 8.08
N ASP A 163 0.19 -6.75 7.73
CA ASP A 163 1.30 -6.01 8.33
C ASP A 163 1.06 -4.50 8.31
N GLY A 164 1.75 -3.75 9.18
CA GLY A 164 1.51 -2.33 9.40
C GLY A 164 0.42 -2.06 10.45
N TRP A 165 -0.24 -0.91 10.40
CA TRP A 165 -1.13 -0.41 11.45
C TRP A 165 -2.61 -0.70 11.22
N ARG A 166 -3.32 -1.10 12.28
CA ARG A 166 -4.77 -1.35 12.26
C ARG A 166 -5.43 -0.95 13.57
N LYS A 167 -6.77 -0.93 13.58
CA LYS A 167 -7.54 -0.92 14.83
C LYS A 167 -7.11 -2.11 15.69
N SER A 168 -6.75 -1.86 16.95
CA SER A 168 -6.30 -2.93 17.84
C SER A 168 -7.45 -3.87 18.18
N SER A 169 -7.12 -5.15 18.32
CA SER A 169 -8.04 -6.16 18.87
C SER A 169 -7.88 -6.32 20.38
N ASP A 170 -6.85 -5.69 20.96
CA ASP A 170 -6.61 -5.70 22.39
C ASP A 170 -7.50 -4.64 23.06
N PRO A 171 -8.31 -5.00 24.08
CA PRO A 171 -9.26 -4.07 24.71
C PRO A 171 -8.61 -2.93 25.50
N GLY A 172 -7.28 -2.92 25.64
CA GLY A 172 -6.51 -1.86 26.27
C GLY A 172 -5.75 -0.97 25.29
N GLN A 173 -6.04 -1.04 23.99
CA GLN A 173 -5.34 -0.30 22.94
C GLN A 173 -6.35 0.20 21.90
N SER A 174 -6.12 1.40 21.35
CA SER A 174 -6.99 1.94 20.29
C SER A 174 -6.56 1.44 18.90
N VAL A 175 -5.28 1.67 18.60
CA VAL A 175 -4.64 1.38 17.31
C VAL A 175 -3.29 0.73 17.58
N GLY A 176 -2.85 -0.16 16.69
CA GLY A 176 -1.53 -0.77 16.86
C GLY A 176 -1.02 -1.43 15.58
N ARG A 177 0.28 -1.73 15.58
CA ARG A 177 0.88 -2.55 14.52
C ARG A 177 0.32 -3.96 14.58
N PHE A 178 0.22 -4.63 13.43
CA PHE A 178 -0.17 -6.04 13.38
C PHE A 178 0.92 -6.89 14.01
N CYS A 179 0.55 -7.77 14.93
CA CYS A 179 1.46 -8.69 15.59
C CYS A 179 0.74 -9.96 16.00
N SER A 180 1.50 -11.04 16.12
CA SER A 180 1.08 -12.28 16.78
C SER A 180 1.88 -12.43 18.07
N LEU A 181 1.23 -12.17 19.21
CA LEU A 181 1.85 -12.33 20.53
C LEU A 181 2.50 -13.72 20.70
N PRO A 182 1.87 -14.85 20.33
CA PRO A 182 2.53 -16.15 20.41
C PRO A 182 3.80 -16.25 19.55
N LYS A 183 3.78 -15.77 18.31
CA LYS A 183 4.96 -15.84 17.42
C LYS A 183 6.09 -14.94 17.90
N MET A 184 5.76 -13.73 18.36
CA MET A 184 6.74 -12.80 18.94
C MET A 184 7.36 -13.38 20.21
N LYS A 185 6.54 -13.95 21.10
CA LYS A 185 7.00 -14.66 22.31
C LYS A 185 8.00 -15.75 21.97
N ASP A 186 7.65 -16.61 21.02
CA ASP A 186 8.47 -17.73 20.58
C ASP A 186 9.79 -17.27 19.95
N ALA A 187 9.74 -16.22 19.12
CA ALA A 187 10.93 -15.64 18.51
C ALA A 187 11.88 -15.03 19.55
N ILE A 188 11.36 -14.32 20.55
CA ILE A 188 12.16 -13.79 21.67
C ILE A 188 12.80 -14.92 22.47
N LEU A 189 12.04 -15.97 22.80
CA LEU A 189 12.57 -17.13 23.54
C LEU A 189 13.67 -17.88 22.78
N ARG A 190 13.61 -17.89 21.44
CA ARG A 190 14.63 -18.49 20.58
C ARG A 190 15.78 -17.53 20.22
N ALA A 191 15.78 -16.29 20.74
CA ALA A 191 16.72 -15.24 20.35
C ALA A 191 16.75 -14.97 18.83
N GLN A 192 15.59 -15.10 18.17
CA GLN A 192 15.38 -14.94 16.73
C GLN A 192 14.67 -13.62 16.37
N TYR A 193 14.44 -12.74 17.34
CA TYR A 193 13.80 -11.45 17.11
C TYR A 193 14.79 -10.30 17.33
N ASN A 194 15.07 -9.53 16.29
CA ASN A 194 15.86 -8.31 16.35
C ASN A 194 15.00 -7.10 15.95
N PRO A 195 14.65 -6.21 16.88
CA PRO A 195 13.74 -5.09 16.58
C PRO A 195 14.28 -4.12 15.54
N VAL A 196 15.62 -3.93 15.48
CA VAL A 196 16.28 -3.02 14.54
C VAL A 196 16.24 -3.61 13.13
N SER A 197 16.58 -4.89 12.98
CA SER A 197 16.51 -5.59 11.70
C SER A 197 15.07 -5.65 11.16
N GLU A 198 14.10 -5.93 12.04
CA GLU A 198 12.68 -5.91 11.67
C GLU A 198 12.23 -4.55 11.15
N ALA A 199 12.60 -3.48 11.86
CA ALA A 199 12.30 -2.10 11.46
C ALA A 199 12.92 -1.76 10.10
N ALA A 200 14.19 -2.15 9.89
CA ALA A 200 14.91 -1.91 8.63
C ALA A 200 14.26 -2.65 7.45
N GLY A 201 13.90 -3.92 7.62
CA GLY A 201 13.23 -4.70 6.56
C GLY A 201 11.85 -4.15 6.20
N ILE A 202 11.08 -3.73 7.20
CA ILE A 202 9.79 -3.06 7.00
C ILE A 202 9.95 -1.74 6.23
N GLN A 203 10.97 -0.95 6.57
CA GLN A 203 11.26 0.31 5.88
C GLN A 203 11.68 0.06 4.43
N GLU A 204 12.63 -0.86 4.18
CA GLU A 204 13.09 -1.20 2.83
C GLU A 204 11.95 -1.70 1.94
N ALA A 205 11.10 -2.60 2.45
CA ALA A 205 9.94 -3.09 1.73
C ALA A 205 8.93 -1.97 1.44
N SER A 206 8.69 -1.07 2.41
CA SER A 206 7.76 0.05 2.25
C SER A 206 8.24 1.05 1.21
N ASP A 207 9.52 1.42 1.26
CA ASP A 207 10.16 2.33 0.31
C ASP A 207 10.16 1.75 -1.10
N PHE A 208 10.45 0.46 -1.24
CA PHE A 208 10.37 -0.21 -2.53
C PHE A 208 8.95 -0.20 -3.11
N ILE A 209 7.93 -0.56 -2.32
CA ILE A 209 6.52 -0.50 -2.78
C ILE A 209 6.13 0.93 -3.17
N SER A 210 6.55 1.91 -2.36
CA SER A 210 6.33 3.34 -2.62
C SER A 210 6.91 3.77 -3.96
N PHE A 211 8.17 3.41 -4.23
CA PHE A 211 8.85 3.68 -5.49
C PHE A 211 8.10 3.06 -6.69
N GLN A 212 7.62 1.82 -6.55
CA GLN A 212 6.80 1.19 -7.59
C GLN A 212 5.50 1.96 -7.86
N LEU A 213 4.82 2.43 -6.81
CA LEU A 213 3.59 3.22 -6.96
C LEU A 213 3.85 4.61 -7.57
N GLN A 214 4.91 5.30 -7.15
CA GLN A 214 5.30 6.61 -7.68
C GLN A 214 5.57 6.55 -9.19
N ASN A 215 6.28 5.52 -9.64
CA ASN A 215 6.54 5.33 -11.07
C ASN A 215 5.29 4.90 -11.85
N PHE A 216 4.46 4.04 -11.26
CA PHE A 216 3.30 3.48 -11.94
C PHE A 216 2.12 4.45 -11.99
N ALA A 217 1.83 5.17 -10.91
CA ALA A 217 0.68 6.06 -10.77
C ALA A 217 0.98 7.20 -9.76
N PRO A 218 1.80 8.20 -10.14
CA PRO A 218 2.26 9.25 -9.22
C PRO A 218 1.10 10.04 -8.60
N GLY A 219 0.07 10.39 -9.37
CA GLY A 219 -1.11 11.06 -8.81
C GLY A 219 -1.90 10.22 -7.80
N VAL A 220 -1.84 8.89 -7.90
CA VAL A 220 -2.42 7.99 -6.88
C VAL A 220 -1.57 8.06 -5.63
N PHE A 221 -0.24 7.94 -5.76
CA PHE A 221 0.70 8.10 -4.65
C PHE A 221 0.43 9.39 -3.87
N ASP A 222 0.45 10.53 -4.56
CA ASP A 222 0.24 11.86 -3.97
C ASP A 222 -1.09 11.91 -3.21
N SER A 223 -2.18 11.41 -3.82
CA SER A 223 -3.51 11.42 -3.20
C SER A 223 -3.57 10.57 -1.92
N THR A 224 -2.94 9.39 -1.92
CA THR A 224 -2.92 8.49 -0.77
C THR A 224 -2.01 9.01 0.33
N ARG A 225 -0.88 9.62 -0.04
CA ARG A 225 0.04 10.27 0.87
C ARG A 225 -0.59 11.48 1.57
N GLN A 226 -1.27 12.35 0.81
CA GLN A 226 -1.98 13.50 1.39
C GLN A 226 -3.03 13.03 2.41
N LEU A 227 -3.83 12.02 2.06
CA LEU A 227 -4.82 11.44 2.98
C LEU A 227 -4.19 10.87 4.25
N LEU A 228 -3.04 10.20 4.14
CA LEU A 228 -2.29 9.66 5.26
C LEU A 228 -1.88 10.76 6.25
N ILE A 229 -1.33 11.86 5.73
CA ILE A 229 -0.87 13.02 6.51
C ILE A 229 -2.05 13.76 7.14
N ASP A 230 -3.06 14.10 6.35
CA ASP A 230 -4.22 14.87 6.81
C ASP A 230 -5.01 14.13 7.91
N GLY A 231 -5.05 12.79 7.81
CA GLY A 231 -5.68 11.93 8.80
C GLY A 231 -4.84 11.67 10.05
N ASN A 232 -3.59 12.13 10.08
CA ASN A 232 -2.59 11.78 11.09
C ASN A 232 -2.50 10.25 11.31
N TYR A 233 -2.62 9.50 10.21
CA TYR A 233 -2.58 8.05 10.22
C TYR A 233 -1.12 7.58 10.20
N PRO A 234 -0.76 6.56 10.99
CA PRO A 234 0.59 6.04 10.97
C PRO A 234 0.88 5.37 9.62
N SER A 235 2.08 5.56 9.08
CA SER A 235 2.52 4.84 7.89
C SER A 235 2.77 3.36 8.22
N MET A 236 2.65 2.48 7.24
CA MET A 236 2.97 1.06 7.37
C MET A 236 4.42 0.82 7.83
N ALA A 237 5.34 1.75 7.54
CA ALA A 237 6.73 1.70 7.99
C ALA A 237 6.96 2.21 9.41
N HIS A 238 6.05 3.01 9.98
CA HIS A 238 6.25 3.59 11.30
C HIS A 238 6.25 2.51 12.38
N MET A 239 7.37 2.36 13.11
CA MET A 239 7.43 1.37 14.20
C MET A 239 6.69 1.84 15.45
N GLU A 240 6.59 3.16 15.66
CA GLU A 240 5.86 3.80 16.74
C GLU A 240 4.82 4.80 16.20
N TYR A 241 3.75 5.02 16.97
CA TYR A 241 2.73 5.98 16.59
C TYR A 241 3.31 7.41 16.71
N SER A 242 2.92 8.30 15.80
CA SER A 242 3.47 9.67 15.68
C SER A 242 4.96 9.74 15.30
N ALA A 243 5.54 8.68 14.73
CA ALA A 243 6.80 8.81 14.01
C ALA A 243 6.67 9.80 12.83
N PRO A 244 7.73 10.56 12.51
CA PRO A 244 7.67 11.57 11.44
C PRO A 244 7.52 10.91 10.07
N TYR A 245 6.67 11.50 9.22
CA TYR A 245 6.52 11.07 7.85
C TYR A 245 7.78 11.34 7.02
N THR A 246 8.10 10.39 6.17
CA THR A 246 9.10 10.46 5.11
C THR A 246 8.45 10.81 3.77
N ALA A 247 9.27 11.04 2.75
CA ALA A 247 8.81 11.26 1.38
C ALA A 247 8.09 10.04 0.78
N ASN A 248 8.32 8.84 1.32
CA ASN A 248 7.84 7.58 0.74
C ASN A 248 6.54 7.08 1.37
N ASP A 249 6.03 7.72 2.43
CA ASP A 249 4.86 7.24 3.17
C ASP A 249 3.54 7.52 2.46
N PHE A 250 2.76 6.47 2.18
CA PHE A 250 1.51 6.57 1.43
C PHE A 250 0.35 5.67 1.92
N ALA A 251 0.62 4.68 2.77
CA ALA A 251 -0.39 3.75 3.27
C ALA A 251 -0.10 3.38 4.73
N SER A 252 -1.12 2.97 5.48
CA SER A 252 -0.97 2.56 6.87
C SER A 252 -0.77 1.06 7.06
N PHE A 253 -1.24 0.26 6.11
CA PHE A 253 -1.33 -1.18 6.27
C PHE A 253 -1.26 -1.90 4.94
N LEU A 254 -0.73 -3.13 4.97
CA LEU A 254 -0.74 -4.03 3.81
C LEU A 254 -1.32 -5.39 4.19
N THR A 255 -2.05 -6.00 3.25
CA THR A 255 -2.40 -7.42 3.32
C THR A 255 -1.73 -8.15 2.19
N PHE A 256 -1.23 -9.36 2.44
CA PHE A 256 -0.64 -10.20 1.41
C PHE A 256 -1.17 -11.62 1.49
N THR A 257 -1.22 -12.29 0.36
CA THR A 257 -1.96 -13.55 0.17
C THR A 257 -1.13 -14.55 -0.62
N MET A 258 -1.27 -15.83 -0.30
CA MET A 258 -0.60 -16.94 -0.99
C MET A 258 -1.47 -18.21 -0.95
N TYR A 259 -1.00 -19.25 -1.62
CA TYR A 259 -1.59 -20.59 -1.60
C TYR A 259 -3.02 -20.64 -2.14
N LYS A 260 -3.19 -20.16 -3.37
CA LYS A 260 -4.46 -20.22 -4.10
C LYS A 260 -5.56 -19.36 -3.43
N PHE A 261 -5.19 -18.15 -3.00
CA PHE A 261 -6.15 -17.20 -2.43
C PHE A 261 -7.24 -16.84 -3.44
N PHE A 262 -8.49 -16.81 -2.97
CA PHE A 262 -9.64 -16.34 -3.75
C PHE A 262 -10.75 -15.85 -2.83
N ASN A 263 -11.60 -14.96 -3.33
CA ASN A 263 -12.63 -14.30 -2.55
C ASN A 263 -13.97 -14.16 -3.30
N GLN A 264 -15.01 -13.90 -2.52
CA GLN A 264 -16.31 -13.44 -3.02
C GLN A 264 -16.17 -12.01 -3.55
N PRO A 265 -17.05 -11.57 -4.47
CA PRO A 265 -17.10 -10.18 -4.90
C PRO A 265 -17.33 -9.25 -3.71
N ARG A 266 -16.59 -8.15 -3.66
CA ARG A 266 -16.66 -7.17 -2.58
C ARG A 266 -16.28 -5.77 -3.05
N GLN A 267 -16.68 -4.80 -2.25
CA GLN A 267 -16.06 -3.48 -2.17
C GLN A 267 -15.31 -3.40 -0.84
N ASP A 268 -14.20 -2.68 -0.82
CA ASP A 268 -13.43 -2.47 0.40
C ASP A 268 -14.01 -1.33 1.24
N GLN A 269 -13.76 -1.40 2.54
CA GLN A 269 -14.18 -0.36 3.49
C GLN A 269 -12.98 0.47 3.90
N ASP A 270 -12.32 1.05 2.91
CA ASP A 270 -11.13 1.87 3.07
C ASP A 270 -11.46 3.35 2.89
N VAL A 271 -10.68 4.22 3.53
CA VAL A 271 -10.81 5.67 3.37
C VAL A 271 -10.06 6.18 2.13
N ASN A 272 -9.02 5.47 1.67
CA ASN A 272 -8.36 5.81 0.42
C ASN A 272 -9.26 5.51 -0.77
N LEU A 273 -9.31 6.46 -1.71
CA LEU A 273 -10.07 6.30 -2.94
C LEU A 273 -9.43 5.26 -3.86
N TRP A 274 -8.10 5.25 -3.94
CA TRP A 274 -7.33 4.36 -4.79
C TRP A 274 -6.51 3.38 -3.95
N THR A 275 -6.58 2.11 -4.30
CA THR A 275 -5.85 1.02 -3.63
C THR A 275 -4.85 0.41 -4.60
N LEU A 276 -3.60 0.28 -4.16
CA LEU A 276 -2.58 -0.49 -4.88
C LEU A 276 -2.79 -1.98 -4.61
N VAL A 277 -2.73 -2.78 -5.68
CA VAL A 277 -2.73 -4.24 -5.63
C VAL A 277 -1.62 -4.74 -6.56
N ILE A 278 -0.80 -5.67 -6.10
CA ILE A 278 0.31 -6.25 -6.85
C ILE A 278 0.26 -7.76 -6.77
N TRP A 279 0.60 -8.42 -7.88
CA TRP A 279 0.77 -9.87 -7.94
C TRP A 279 2.17 -10.25 -8.43
N ILE A 280 2.80 -11.18 -7.72
CA ILE A 280 4.16 -11.67 -7.99
C ILE A 280 4.12 -13.22 -8.03
N PRO A 281 4.43 -13.84 -9.19
CA PRO A 281 4.56 -15.29 -9.29
C PRO A 281 5.86 -15.77 -8.64
N ILE A 282 5.75 -16.79 -7.78
CA ILE A 282 6.89 -17.32 -7.00
C ILE A 282 6.85 -18.84 -6.97
N PHE A 283 8.00 -19.45 -6.68
CA PHE A 283 8.01 -20.83 -6.21
C PHE A 283 7.24 -20.93 -4.88
N SER A 284 6.42 -21.97 -4.76
CA SER A 284 5.61 -22.18 -3.56
C SER A 284 6.54 -22.53 -2.40
N PRO A 285 6.52 -21.76 -1.29
CA PRO A 285 7.37 -22.05 -0.13
C PRO A 285 7.13 -23.43 0.51
N LYS A 286 6.02 -24.10 0.16
CA LYS A 286 5.67 -25.44 0.65
C LYS A 286 6.28 -26.58 -0.13
N THR A 287 6.72 -26.32 -1.36
CA THR A 287 7.08 -27.35 -2.34
C THR A 287 8.38 -27.05 -3.06
N ARG A 288 8.95 -25.84 -2.87
CA ARG A 288 10.21 -25.46 -3.47
C ARG A 288 11.36 -26.31 -2.92
N ALA A 289 12.29 -26.65 -3.79
CA ALA A 289 13.60 -27.19 -3.43
C ALA A 289 14.53 -26.05 -2.97
N GLU A 290 15.69 -26.41 -2.43
CA GLU A 290 16.68 -25.43 -1.94
C GLU A 290 17.35 -24.65 -3.08
N ASP A 291 17.49 -25.28 -4.25
CA ASP A 291 18.05 -24.72 -5.47
C ASP A 291 17.03 -23.97 -6.36
N ASP A 292 15.73 -24.06 -6.03
CA ASP A 292 14.70 -23.31 -6.73
C ASP A 292 14.85 -21.80 -6.43
N PRO A 293 14.73 -20.92 -7.45
CA PRO A 293 14.76 -19.47 -7.23
C PRO A 293 13.53 -19.00 -6.42
N ILE A 294 13.59 -17.76 -5.94
CA ILE A 294 12.47 -17.15 -5.19
C ILE A 294 11.31 -16.84 -6.15
N LEU A 295 11.60 -16.10 -7.23
CA LEU A 295 10.64 -15.77 -8.29
C LEU A 295 10.43 -16.97 -9.21
N ALA A 296 9.27 -17.02 -9.86
CA ALA A 296 8.96 -18.11 -10.79
C ALA A 296 9.86 -18.07 -12.04
N ASP A 297 10.24 -19.26 -12.52
CA ASP A 297 11.06 -19.48 -13.71
C ASP A 297 10.19 -19.81 -14.95
N GLU A 298 10.84 -20.19 -16.06
CA GLU A 298 10.18 -20.54 -17.32
C GLU A 298 9.19 -21.73 -17.22
N GLY A 299 9.23 -22.49 -16.12
CA GLY A 299 8.30 -23.58 -15.85
C GLY A 299 6.99 -23.15 -15.19
N PHE A 300 6.80 -21.84 -14.92
CA PHE A 300 5.59 -21.31 -14.31
C PHE A 300 4.33 -21.81 -15.04
N ASP A 301 3.34 -22.32 -14.28
CA ASP A 301 2.20 -23.04 -14.86
C ASP A 301 0.86 -22.77 -14.14
N MET A 302 0.75 -21.61 -13.48
CA MET A 302 -0.45 -21.25 -12.72
C MET A 302 -1.63 -20.98 -13.65
N MET A 303 -2.67 -21.79 -13.49
CA MET A 303 -3.98 -21.60 -14.12
C MET A 303 -4.89 -20.74 -13.26
N GLY A 304 -5.76 -19.94 -13.89
CA GLY A 304 -6.76 -19.15 -13.20
C GLY A 304 -6.17 -18.03 -12.32
N GLY A 305 -6.94 -17.64 -11.29
CA GLY A 305 -6.55 -16.55 -10.40
C GLY A 305 -6.80 -15.16 -10.97
N GLN A 306 -7.65 -15.03 -12.01
CA GLN A 306 -8.01 -13.75 -12.61
C GLN A 306 -8.60 -12.79 -11.59
N PHE A 307 -8.37 -11.50 -11.80
CA PHE A 307 -8.98 -10.42 -11.01
C PHE A 307 -10.08 -9.73 -11.82
N THR A 308 -11.30 -9.72 -11.31
CA THR A 308 -12.51 -9.45 -12.10
C THR A 308 -13.25 -8.21 -11.61
N PHE A 309 -13.84 -7.48 -12.56
CA PHE A 309 -14.72 -6.34 -12.35
C PHE A 309 -16.07 -6.65 -13.00
N ARG A 310 -16.96 -7.30 -12.24
CA ARG A 310 -18.16 -7.95 -12.78
C ARG A 310 -19.12 -6.99 -13.46
N GLU A 311 -19.34 -5.84 -12.82
CA GLU A 311 -20.22 -4.79 -13.31
C GLU A 311 -19.72 -4.15 -14.61
N PHE A 312 -18.43 -4.30 -14.93
CA PHE A 312 -17.82 -3.73 -16.13
C PHE A 312 -17.44 -4.79 -17.17
N GLN A 313 -17.69 -6.08 -16.89
CA GLN A 313 -17.33 -7.19 -17.76
C GLN A 313 -15.85 -7.16 -18.19
N VAL A 314 -14.94 -6.79 -17.28
CA VAL A 314 -13.49 -6.81 -17.53
C VAL A 314 -12.80 -7.68 -16.51
N TYR A 315 -11.72 -8.36 -16.93
CA TYR A 315 -10.82 -9.03 -16.01
C TYR A 315 -9.35 -8.84 -16.38
N LEU A 316 -8.52 -9.01 -15.36
CA LEU A 316 -7.08 -8.96 -15.44
C LEU A 316 -6.64 -10.40 -15.51
N ASP A 317 -6.07 -10.78 -16.64
CA ASP A 317 -5.52 -12.10 -16.78
C ASP A 317 -4.18 -12.15 -16.07
N LEU A 318 -4.11 -13.06 -15.11
CA LEU A 318 -2.90 -13.39 -14.36
C LEU A 318 -2.47 -14.83 -14.67
N GLU A 319 -3.24 -15.54 -15.50
CA GLU A 319 -2.95 -16.90 -15.91
C GLU A 319 -1.62 -16.94 -16.64
N ASP A 320 -0.74 -17.84 -16.19
CA ASP A 320 0.55 -18.12 -16.80
C ASP A 320 1.48 -16.92 -17.03
N PHE A 321 1.19 -15.77 -16.40
CA PHE A 321 1.99 -14.57 -16.58
C PHE A 321 3.22 -14.61 -15.66
N ARG A 322 4.39 -14.82 -16.26
CA ARG A 322 5.70 -14.83 -15.60
C ARG A 322 6.28 -13.42 -15.45
N GLY A 323 5.67 -12.65 -14.55
CA GLY A 323 6.07 -11.28 -14.29
C GLY A 323 5.26 -10.63 -13.18
N VAL A 324 5.59 -9.39 -12.82
CA VAL A 324 4.82 -8.62 -11.85
C VAL A 324 3.64 -7.94 -12.53
N THR A 325 2.46 -8.06 -11.94
CA THR A 325 1.28 -7.28 -12.33
C THR A 325 0.96 -6.25 -11.26
N LEU A 326 0.94 -4.96 -11.63
CA LEU A 326 0.53 -3.86 -10.76
C LEU A 326 -0.87 -3.41 -11.15
N CYS A 327 -1.68 -3.01 -10.17
CA CYS A 327 -3.00 -2.45 -10.37
C CYS A 327 -3.30 -1.37 -9.33
N VAL A 328 -3.81 -0.24 -9.76
CA VAL A 328 -4.52 0.72 -8.88
C VAL A 328 -5.98 0.70 -9.25
N LEU A 329 -6.86 0.58 -8.26
CA LEU A 329 -8.30 0.57 -8.47
C LEU A 329 -9.04 1.38 -7.42
N LYS A 330 -10.26 1.82 -7.75
CA LYS A 330 -11.20 2.40 -6.78
C LYS A 330 -11.91 1.30 -5.98
N SER A 331 -11.18 0.65 -5.07
CA SER A 331 -11.65 -0.59 -4.42
C SER A 331 -12.89 -0.39 -3.51
N ASN A 332 -13.13 0.84 -3.05
CA ASN A 332 -14.28 1.21 -2.22
C ASN A 332 -15.59 1.47 -2.99
N SER A 333 -15.53 1.56 -4.32
CA SER A 333 -16.70 1.89 -5.17
C SER A 333 -16.86 0.93 -6.34
N VAL A 334 -15.86 0.11 -6.63
CA VAL A 334 -15.92 -0.90 -7.68
C VAL A 334 -15.87 -2.30 -7.07
N THR A 335 -16.94 -3.06 -7.31
CA THR A 335 -17.02 -4.48 -6.94
C THR A 335 -15.96 -5.29 -7.68
N HIS A 336 -15.10 -5.96 -6.92
CA HIS A 336 -14.00 -6.74 -7.48
C HIS A 336 -13.88 -8.13 -6.83
N GLN A 337 -13.25 -9.06 -7.54
CA GLN A 337 -13.09 -10.45 -7.11
C GLN A 337 -11.84 -11.10 -7.69
N THR A 338 -11.09 -11.81 -6.86
CA THR A 338 -10.04 -12.75 -7.25
C THR A 338 -10.63 -14.14 -7.39
N LEU A 339 -10.52 -14.74 -8.58
CA LEU A 339 -10.95 -16.11 -8.84
C LEU A 339 -9.96 -17.14 -8.30
N ARG A 340 -10.40 -18.39 -8.19
CA ARG A 340 -9.51 -19.49 -7.80
C ARG A 340 -8.47 -19.73 -8.90
N GLY A 341 -7.21 -19.90 -8.48
CA GLY A 341 -6.11 -20.33 -9.34
C GLY A 341 -5.29 -21.45 -8.70
N ALA A 342 -4.51 -22.17 -9.51
CA ALA A 342 -3.64 -23.24 -9.05
C ALA A 342 -2.54 -23.56 -10.08
N SER A 343 -1.35 -23.89 -9.58
CA SER A 343 -0.26 -24.50 -10.35
C SER A 343 -0.60 -25.94 -10.69
N ARG A 344 -0.34 -26.37 -11.93
CA ARG A 344 -0.59 -27.73 -12.42
C ARG A 344 0.39 -28.72 -11.80
N SER A 345 1.66 -28.36 -11.77
CA SER A 345 2.75 -29.09 -11.12
C SER A 345 2.70 -29.01 -9.59
N GLY A 346 2.02 -28.00 -9.05
CA GLY A 346 2.00 -27.70 -7.62
C GLY A 346 3.25 -26.95 -7.14
N LYS A 347 4.21 -26.66 -8.03
CA LYS A 347 5.48 -25.99 -7.69
C LYS A 347 5.33 -24.51 -7.42
N TYR A 348 4.31 -23.86 -7.96
CA TYR A 348 4.20 -22.41 -7.91
C TYR A 348 3.02 -21.91 -7.08
N THR A 349 3.18 -20.69 -6.57
CA THR A 349 2.07 -19.89 -6.06
C THR A 349 2.19 -18.45 -6.55
N ARG A 350 1.28 -17.60 -6.13
CA ARG A 350 1.30 -16.18 -6.44
C ARG A 350 1.11 -15.42 -5.14
N ILE A 351 2.05 -14.53 -4.84
CA ILE A 351 1.82 -13.50 -3.83
C ILE A 351 0.89 -12.48 -4.45
N GLY A 352 -0.23 -12.20 -3.81
CA GLY A 352 -1.06 -11.03 -4.10
C GLY A 352 -1.09 -10.14 -2.88
N PHE A 353 -0.73 -8.86 -2.97
CA PHE A 353 -0.81 -7.93 -1.85
C PHE A 353 -1.48 -6.61 -2.22
N SER A 354 -2.00 -5.93 -1.20
CA SER A 354 -2.64 -4.63 -1.35
C SER A 354 -2.31 -3.70 -0.19
N CYS A 355 -2.13 -2.41 -0.50
CA CYS A 355 -1.83 -1.35 0.47
C CYS A 355 -3.04 -0.44 0.64
N GLN A 356 -3.46 -0.22 1.90
CA GLN A 356 -4.74 0.40 2.20
C GLN A 356 -4.73 1.15 3.54
N MET A 357 -5.72 2.03 3.71
CA MET A 357 -6.07 2.70 4.96
C MET A 357 -7.51 2.33 5.31
N SER A 358 -7.69 1.32 6.16
CA SER A 358 -9.05 0.85 6.49
C SER A 358 -9.84 1.90 7.28
N LYS A 359 -11.15 1.97 7.03
CA LYS A 359 -12.05 2.85 7.79
C LYS A 359 -12.02 2.56 9.29
N THR A 360 -11.92 1.29 9.68
CA THR A 360 -11.87 0.94 11.10
C THR A 360 -10.63 1.45 11.81
N MET A 361 -9.47 1.48 11.12
CA MET A 361 -8.24 2.06 11.64
C MET A 361 -8.35 3.59 11.71
N SER A 362 -8.84 4.22 10.65
CA SER A 362 -9.09 5.67 10.61
C SER A 362 -10.02 6.13 11.75
N ASP A 363 -11.16 5.45 11.94
CA ASP A 363 -12.09 5.73 13.03
C ASP A 363 -11.40 5.56 14.41
N ALA A 364 -10.50 4.58 14.56
CA ALA A 364 -9.75 4.35 15.81
C ALA A 364 -8.67 5.41 16.07
N VAL A 365 -7.98 5.89 15.02
CA VAL A 365 -7.04 7.01 15.12
C VAL A 365 -7.77 8.30 15.49
N HIS A 366 -8.90 8.59 14.84
CA HIS A 366 -9.73 9.74 15.21
C HIS A 366 -10.15 9.69 16.69
N THR A 367 -10.57 8.50 17.14
CA THR A 367 -10.94 8.27 18.54
C THR A 367 -9.76 8.48 19.48
N TYR A 368 -8.57 7.99 19.09
CA TYR A 368 -7.33 8.17 19.86
C TYR A 368 -6.96 9.65 20.01
N LEU A 369 -7.07 10.44 18.94
CA LEU A 369 -6.68 11.85 18.93
C LEU A 369 -7.67 12.76 19.65
N THR A 370 -8.96 12.47 19.54
CA THR A 370 -10.02 13.38 20.05
C THR A 370 -10.59 12.95 21.39
N GLY A 371 -10.49 11.67 21.75
CA GLY A 371 -11.23 11.09 22.87
C GLY A 371 -12.72 10.85 22.59
N PHE A 372 -13.19 11.04 21.35
CA PHE A 372 -14.58 10.86 20.96
C PHE A 372 -14.71 9.78 19.88
N ASN A 373 -15.75 8.96 19.99
CA ASN A 373 -16.11 8.04 18.93
C ASN A 373 -16.85 8.76 17.78
N LYS A 374 -17.14 8.04 16.69
CA LYS A 374 -17.86 8.57 15.52
C LYS A 374 -19.28 9.10 15.77
N ARG A 375 -19.86 8.84 16.94
CA ARG A 375 -21.17 9.38 17.38
C ARG A 375 -21.01 10.61 18.27
N ASN A 376 -19.80 11.15 18.37
CA ASN A 376 -19.43 12.25 19.25
C ASN A 376 -19.65 11.93 20.74
N GLU A 377 -19.55 10.65 21.10
CA GLU A 377 -19.63 10.20 22.49
C GLU A 377 -18.20 10.06 23.04
N PRO A 378 -17.92 10.55 24.26
CA PRO A 378 -16.61 10.39 24.88
C PRO A 378 -16.32 8.92 25.13
N VAL A 379 -15.08 8.51 24.91
CA VAL A 379 -14.61 7.15 25.21
C VAL A 379 -13.33 7.19 26.00
N ALA A 380 -13.09 6.13 26.79
CA ALA A 380 -11.83 5.98 27.51
C ALA A 380 -10.67 6.01 26.51
N GLN A 381 -9.71 6.91 26.73
CA GLN A 381 -8.50 6.98 25.91
C GLN A 381 -7.66 5.72 26.15
N MET A 382 -7.36 5.03 25.07
CA MET A 382 -6.51 3.85 25.08
C MET A 382 -5.23 4.17 24.30
N PRO A 383 -4.06 3.71 24.76
CA PRO A 383 -2.79 3.98 24.07
C PRO A 383 -2.76 3.36 22.67
N ALA A 384 -1.91 3.93 21.82
CA ALA A 384 -1.44 3.26 20.63
C ALA A 384 -0.38 2.20 20.99
N ALA A 385 -0.29 1.12 20.20
CA ALA A 385 0.68 0.05 20.41
C ALA A 385 1.57 -0.14 19.18
N GLY A 386 2.74 0.50 19.22
CA GLY A 386 3.83 0.24 18.28
C GLY A 386 4.65 -0.99 18.64
N GLN A 387 5.85 -1.09 18.07
CA GLN A 387 6.75 -2.23 18.22
C GLN A 387 7.17 -2.44 19.68
N GLN A 388 7.54 -1.38 20.39
CA GLN A 388 8.00 -1.48 21.77
C GLN A 388 6.92 -2.09 22.66
N LYS A 389 5.67 -1.64 22.51
CA LYS A 389 4.55 -2.17 23.28
C LYS A 389 4.31 -3.67 23.01
N GLN A 390 4.51 -4.11 21.77
CA GLN A 390 4.39 -5.53 21.41
C GLN A 390 5.49 -6.37 22.08
N ILE A 391 6.73 -5.87 22.09
CA ILE A 391 7.87 -6.50 22.77
C ILE A 391 7.60 -6.60 24.28
N ASP A 392 7.14 -5.52 24.91
CA ASP A 392 6.79 -5.51 26.33
C ASP A 392 5.70 -6.54 26.65
N ASN A 393 4.65 -6.60 25.81
CA ASN A 393 3.58 -7.58 25.95
C ASN A 393 4.10 -9.03 25.85
N ALA A 394 5.05 -9.29 24.95
CA ALA A 394 5.68 -10.60 24.82
C ALA A 394 6.53 -10.96 26.06
N HIS A 395 7.34 -10.03 26.59
CA HIS A 395 8.10 -10.25 27.82
C HIS A 395 7.19 -10.52 29.02
N MET A 396 6.13 -9.73 29.21
CA MET A 396 5.15 -9.97 30.28
C MET A 396 4.49 -11.35 30.15
N ALA A 397 4.20 -11.80 28.93
CA ALA A 397 3.65 -13.13 28.70
C ALA A 397 4.64 -14.25 29.08
N ILE A 398 5.93 -14.09 28.76
CA ILE A 398 7.00 -15.03 29.14
C ILE A 398 7.11 -15.13 30.67
N GLU A 399 7.12 -14.00 31.36
CA GLU A 399 7.22 -13.96 32.83
C GLU A 399 6.01 -14.64 33.49
N LYS A 400 4.81 -14.40 32.98
CA LYS A 400 3.58 -15.04 33.46
C LYS A 400 3.61 -16.55 33.28
N ASP A 401 4.13 -17.05 32.17
CA ASP A 401 4.26 -18.50 31.93
C ASP A 401 5.28 -19.14 32.90
N LYS A 402 6.36 -18.43 33.23
CA LYS A 402 7.35 -18.87 34.24
C LYS A 402 6.73 -18.97 35.63
N LEU A 403 5.87 -18.03 36.01
CA LEU A 403 5.19 -18.02 37.31
C LEU A 403 4.15 -19.13 37.46
N LYS A 404 3.52 -19.57 36.36
CA LYS A 404 2.57 -20.69 36.36
C LYS A 404 3.23 -22.07 36.35
N SER A 405 4.52 -22.12 35.99
CA SER A 405 5.30 -23.37 35.92
C SER A 405 6.05 -23.66 37.23
N LYS A 406 5.97 -22.75 38.20
CA LYS A 406 6.37 -22.93 39.60
C LYS A 406 5.12 -23.24 40.41
#